data_AF-A0A328WHL7-F1
#
_entry.id   AF-A0A328WHL7-F1
#
_cell.length_a   1.000
_cell.length_b   1.000
_cell.length_c   1.000
_cell.angle_alpha   90.00
_cell.angle_beta   90.00
_cell.angle_gamma   90.00
#
_symmetry.space_group_name_H-M   'P 1'
#
loop_
_entity.id
_entity.type
_entity.pdbx_description
1 polymer ?
#
loop_
_entity_poly.entity_id
_entity_poly.type
_entity_poly.pdbx_seq_one_letter_code
_entity_poly.pdbx_strand_id
1 'polypeptide(L)'
;MFGNEPKDSEVLEFVNEKMMELMSLTKVGTNAKRSKITRVNPKKLARQASKEIAQRGLNNHAQEAIKLNLESRKLQRKVHDRQQILEENERKYQLRVQKAKKKHRGK
;
A
#
# COMPACT_ATOMS: atom_id res chain seq x y z
N MET A 1 10.78 40.09 -23.64
CA MET A 1 11.45 39.78 -24.92
C MET A 1 12.75 39.07 -24.58
N PHE A 2 12.89 37.80 -24.96
CA PHE A 2 14.17 37.09 -24.82
C PHE A 2 15.07 37.48 -26.01
N GLY A 3 16.37 37.67 -25.77
CA GLY A 3 17.32 38.15 -26.78
C GLY A 3 17.60 37.14 -27.89
N ASN A 4 18.62 37.43 -28.71
CA ASN A 4 19.09 36.53 -29.77
C ASN A 4 19.51 35.16 -29.21
N GLU A 5 19.43 34.14 -30.06
CA GLU A 5 19.84 32.78 -29.73
C GLU A 5 21.34 32.72 -29.39
N PRO A 6 21.73 32.10 -28.25
CA PRO A 6 23.12 31.99 -27.86
C PRO A 6 23.88 31.04 -28.80
N LYS A 7 25.17 31.28 -28.96
CA LYS A 7 26.04 30.36 -29.72
C LYS A 7 26.36 29.13 -28.89
N ASP A 8 26.61 28.00 -29.55
CA ASP A 8 27.00 26.73 -28.89
C ASP A 8 28.19 26.89 -27.93
N SER A 9 29.14 27.76 -28.28
CA SER A 9 30.30 28.08 -27.42
C SER A 9 29.90 28.76 -26.10
N GLU A 10 28.93 29.67 -26.16
CA GLU A 10 28.43 30.41 -24.99
C GLU A 10 27.62 29.49 -24.09
N VAL A 11 26.87 28.55 -24.68
CA VAL A 11 26.15 27.50 -23.95
C VAL A 11 27.14 26.60 -23.21
N LEU A 12 28.22 26.17 -23.88
CA LEU A 12 29.24 25.30 -23.26
C LEU A 12 29.97 26.00 -22.11
N GLU A 13 30.35 27.27 -22.26
CA GLU A 13 30.95 28.07 -21.19
C GLU A 13 29.98 28.19 -20.00
N PHE A 14 28.72 28.51 -20.27
CA PHE A 14 27.70 28.63 -19.22
C PHE A 14 27.53 27.33 -18.43
N VAL A 15 27.45 26.18 -19.12
CA VAL A 15 27.27 24.86 -18.48
C VAL A 15 28.48 24.50 -17.63
N ASN A 16 29.70 24.74 -18.11
CA ASN A 16 30.91 24.35 -17.39
C ASN A 16 31.25 25.27 -16.22
N GLU A 17 31.06 26.58 -16.37
CA GLU A 17 31.57 27.55 -15.40
C GLU A 17 30.49 28.10 -14.46
N LYS A 18 29.29 28.39 -14.98
CA LYS A 18 28.27 29.19 -14.26
C LYS A 18 27.11 28.33 -13.75
N MET A 19 26.81 27.21 -14.39
CA MET A 19 25.66 26.37 -14.06
C MET A 19 25.74 25.78 -12.65
N MET A 20 26.90 25.24 -12.25
CA MET A 20 27.06 24.62 -10.93
C MET A 20 26.90 25.64 -9.78
N GLU A 21 27.46 26.84 -9.94
CA GLU A 21 27.30 27.92 -8.97
C GLU A 21 25.82 28.33 -8.85
N LEU A 22 25.13 28.54 -9.97
CA LEU A 22 23.72 28.88 -9.98
C LEU A 22 22.83 27.79 -9.37
N MET A 23 23.10 26.51 -9.66
CA MET A 23 22.38 25.38 -9.06
C MET A 23 22.58 25.33 -7.54
N SER A 24 23.77 25.67 -7.04
CA SER A 24 24.03 25.72 -5.59
C SER A 24 23.26 26.84 -4.88
N LEU A 25 23.03 27.96 -5.58
CA LEU A 25 22.26 29.10 -5.09
C LEU A 25 20.74 28.84 -5.11
N THR A 26 20.28 27.92 -5.96
CA THR A 26 18.88 27.52 -5.96
C THR A 26 18.51 26.77 -4.68
N LYS A 27 18.00 27.50 -3.69
CA LYS A 27 17.34 26.95 -2.49
C LYS A 27 15.96 26.37 -2.80
N VAL A 28 15.80 25.69 -3.94
CA VAL A 28 14.61 24.90 -4.22
C VAL A 28 14.86 23.45 -3.78
N GLY A 29 15.31 23.30 -2.54
CA GLY A 29 14.78 22.20 -1.75
C GLY A 29 13.29 22.49 -1.68
N THR A 30 12.48 21.76 -2.45
CA THR A 30 11.04 21.83 -2.30
C THR A 30 10.77 21.61 -0.82
N ASN A 31 10.42 22.68 -0.11
CA ASN A 31 9.82 22.61 1.21
C ASN A 31 8.41 22.04 1.05
N ALA A 32 8.24 20.97 0.28
CA ALA A 32 7.30 19.94 0.63
C ALA A 32 7.80 19.44 1.97
N LYS A 33 7.42 20.15 3.04
CA LYS A 33 7.37 19.60 4.38
C LYS A 33 6.69 18.27 4.16
N ARG A 34 7.46 17.17 4.16
CA ARG A 34 6.90 15.83 4.21
C ARG A 34 5.90 15.94 5.33
N SER A 35 4.61 15.92 4.99
CA SER A 35 3.60 16.10 6.00
C SER A 35 3.94 15.03 7.02
N LYS A 36 4.28 15.46 8.24
CA LYS A 36 4.54 14.49 9.30
C LYS A 36 3.28 13.63 9.28
N ILE A 37 3.43 12.36 8.90
CA ILE A 37 2.32 11.40 8.89
C ILE A 37 2.02 11.20 10.37
N THR A 38 1.30 12.16 10.92
CA THR A 38 0.77 12.11 12.26
C THR A 38 -0.29 11.03 12.18
N ARG A 39 -0.22 10.06 13.10
CA ARG A 39 -1.22 8.99 13.17
C ARG A 39 -2.57 9.65 13.44
N VAL A 40 -3.38 9.80 12.38
CA VAL A 40 -4.73 10.35 12.49
C VAL A 40 -5.58 9.31 13.19
N ASN A 41 -6.35 9.73 14.19
CA ASN A 41 -7.28 8.85 14.88
C ASN A 41 -8.23 8.20 13.84
N PRO A 42 -8.42 6.87 13.84
CA PRO A 42 -9.29 6.17 12.89
C PRO A 42 -10.71 6.76 12.81
N LYS A 43 -11.26 7.25 13.93
CA LYS A 43 -12.56 7.92 13.98
C LYS A 43 -12.58 9.22 13.16
N LYS A 44 -11.48 9.98 13.19
CA LYS A 44 -11.34 11.22 12.41
C LYS A 44 -11.24 10.91 10.92
N LEU A 45 -10.49 9.87 10.56
CA LEU A 45 -10.35 9.41 9.18
C LEU A 45 -11.68 8.90 8.61
N ALA A 46 -12.42 8.10 9.38
CA ALA A 46 -13.76 7.64 8.99
C ALA A 46 -14.72 8.81 8.75
N ARG A 47 -14.71 9.83 9.64
CA ARG A 47 -15.56 11.02 9.48
C ARG A 47 -15.18 11.85 8.24
N GLN A 48 -13.89 11.98 7.94
CA GLN A 48 -13.42 12.67 6.73
C GLN A 48 -13.90 11.94 5.47
N ALA A 49 -13.72 10.62 5.42
CA ALA A 49 -14.23 9.80 4.32
C ALA A 49 -15.74 9.97 4.15
N SER A 50 -16.54 9.88 5.22
CA SER A 50 -18.00 10.11 5.14
C SER A 50 -18.35 11.52 4.64
N LYS A 51 -17.58 12.54 5.03
CA LYS A 51 -17.79 13.92 4.57
C LYS A 51 -17.47 14.08 3.08
N GLU A 52 -16.39 13.49 2.61
CA GLU A 52 -16.01 13.50 1.19
C GLU A 52 -17.05 12.79 0.33
N ILE A 53 -17.55 11.64 0.81
CA ILE A 53 -18.65 10.90 0.17
C ILE A 53 -19.91 11.77 0.03
N ALA A 54 -20.29 12.46 1.11
CA ALA A 54 -21.46 13.34 1.12
C ALA A 54 -21.29 14.58 0.22
N GLN A 55 -20.07 15.14 0.14
CA GLN A 55 -19.78 16.33 -0.67
C GLN A 55 -19.68 16.04 -2.16
N ARG A 56 -19.05 14.92 -2.54
CA ARG A 56 -18.73 14.62 -3.94
C ARG A 56 -19.82 13.83 -4.64
N GLY A 57 -20.69 13.16 -3.88
CA GLY A 57 -21.65 12.19 -4.38
C GLY A 57 -20.92 10.92 -4.85
N LEU A 58 -21.14 9.80 -4.18
CA LEU A 58 -20.62 8.52 -4.65
C LEU A 58 -21.58 7.92 -5.68
N ASN A 59 -21.04 7.43 -6.80
CA ASN A 59 -21.81 6.63 -7.76
C ASN A 59 -22.28 5.34 -7.06
N ASN A 60 -23.60 5.09 -7.08
CA ASN A 60 -24.21 3.94 -6.39
C ASN A 60 -23.57 2.60 -6.78
N HIS A 61 -23.25 2.44 -8.07
CA HIS A 61 -22.58 1.23 -8.59
C HIS A 61 -21.21 0.95 -7.96
N ALA A 62 -20.44 2.00 -7.65
CA ALA A 62 -19.13 1.82 -7.00
C ALA A 62 -19.30 1.34 -5.55
N GLN A 63 -20.31 1.86 -4.84
CA GLN A 63 -20.63 1.42 -3.47
C GLN A 63 -21.10 -0.04 -3.46
N GLU A 64 -22.01 -0.40 -4.38
CA GLU A 64 -22.49 -1.76 -4.55
C GLU A 64 -21.35 -2.74 -4.86
N ALA A 65 -20.45 -2.38 -5.79
CA ALA A 65 -19.29 -3.21 -6.13
C ALA A 65 -18.35 -3.45 -4.93
N ILE A 66 -18.09 -2.43 -4.12
CA ILE A 66 -17.28 -2.56 -2.89
C ILE A 66 -17.97 -3.50 -1.90
N LYS A 67 -19.29 -3.35 -1.71
CA LYS A 67 -20.07 -4.19 -0.78
C LYS A 67 -20.04 -5.66 -1.21
N LEU A 68 -20.30 -5.94 -2.49
CA LEU A 68 -20.24 -7.29 -3.06
C LEU A 68 -18.85 -7.92 -2.90
N ASN A 69 -17.78 -7.14 -3.10
CA ASN A 69 -16.41 -7.61 -2.91
C ASN A 69 -16.14 -8.02 -1.45
N LEU A 70 -16.61 -7.22 -0.49
CA LEU A 70 -16.46 -7.51 0.94
C LEU A 70 -17.21 -8.79 1.35
N GLU A 71 -18.43 -8.99 0.84
CA GLU A 71 -19.23 -10.20 1.09
C GLU A 71 -18.56 -11.44 0.52
N SER A 72 -18.08 -11.38 -0.73
CA SER A 72 -17.32 -12.46 -1.37
C SER A 72 -16.06 -12.83 -0.58
N ARG A 73 -15.25 -11.83 -0.20
CA ARG A 73 -14.04 -12.05 0.62
C ARG A 73 -14.33 -12.62 2.00
N LYS A 74 -15.50 -12.31 2.58
CA LYS A 74 -15.92 -12.88 3.86
C LYS A 74 -16.24 -14.36 3.72
N LEU A 75 -16.90 -14.76 2.63
CA LEU A 75 -17.19 -16.16 2.35
C LEU A 75 -15.91 -16.95 2.06
N GLN A 76 -15.03 -16.43 1.20
CA GLN A 76 -13.75 -17.06 0.87
C GLN A 76 -12.90 -17.33 2.12
N ARG A 77 -12.80 -16.35 3.03
CA ARG A 77 -12.11 -16.53 4.32
C ARG A 77 -12.71 -17.66 5.14
N LYS A 78 -14.03 -17.71 5.29
CA LYS A 78 -14.69 -18.80 6.05
C LYS A 78 -14.39 -20.18 5.48
N VAL A 79 -14.40 -20.31 4.16
CA VAL A 79 -14.09 -21.59 3.47
C VAL A 79 -12.65 -21.97 3.72
N HIS A 80 -11.72 -21.03 3.52
CA HIS A 80 -10.30 -21.24 3.74
C HIS A 80 -9.98 -21.61 5.20
N ASP A 81 -10.50 -20.86 6.17
CA ASP A 81 -10.26 -21.12 7.60
C ASP A 81 -10.80 -22.50 8.01
N ARG A 82 -11.98 -22.88 7.49
CA ARG A 82 -12.53 -24.22 7.72
C ARG A 82 -11.61 -25.30 7.14
N GLN A 83 -11.13 -25.11 5.92
CA GLN A 83 -10.24 -26.05 5.25
C GLN A 83 -8.94 -26.24 6.06
N GLN A 84 -8.31 -25.14 6.48
CA GLN A 84 -7.10 -25.18 7.30
C GLN A 84 -7.31 -25.94 8.62
N ILE A 85 -8.42 -25.68 9.33
CA ILE A 85 -8.72 -26.37 10.58
C ILE A 85 -8.90 -27.88 10.35
N LEU A 86 -9.55 -28.28 9.27
CA LEU A 86 -9.75 -29.70 8.93
C LEU A 86 -8.40 -30.38 8.62
N GLU A 87 -7.56 -29.76 7.81
CA GLU A 87 -6.22 -30.26 7.47
C GLU A 87 -5.32 -30.40 8.71
N GLU A 88 -5.34 -29.41 9.60
CA GLU A 88 -4.61 -29.48 10.86
C GLU A 88 -5.10 -30.62 11.77
N ASN A 89 -6.41 -30.82 11.86
CA ASN A 89 -7.00 -31.87 12.66
C ASN A 89 -6.67 -33.25 12.11
N GLU A 90 -6.73 -33.43 10.79
CA GLU A 90 -6.34 -34.67 10.13
C GLU A 90 -4.85 -34.98 10.37
N ARG A 91 -3.98 -33.99 10.21
CA ARG A 91 -2.54 -34.13 10.50
C ARG A 91 -2.29 -34.56 11.94
N LYS A 92 -2.96 -33.93 12.92
CA LYS A 92 -2.87 -34.30 14.35
C LYS A 92 -3.37 -35.73 14.59
N TYR A 93 -4.47 -36.12 13.95
CA TYR A 93 -5.03 -37.46 14.02
C TYR A 93 -4.04 -38.52 13.49
N GLN A 94 -3.51 -38.32 12.28
CA GLN A 94 -2.54 -39.24 11.67
C GLN A 94 -1.30 -39.41 12.56
N LEU A 95 -0.78 -38.32 13.13
CA LEU A 95 0.35 -38.38 14.05
C LEU A 95 0.03 -39.20 15.31
N ARG A 96 -1.18 -39.05 15.88
CA ARG A 96 -1.65 -39.83 17.03
C ARG A 96 -1.73 -41.32 16.68
N VAL A 97 -2.27 -41.68 15.52
CA VAL A 97 -2.36 -43.07 15.05
C VAL A 97 -0.96 -43.66 14.87
N GLN A 98 -0.03 -42.94 14.22
CA GLN A 98 1.35 -43.41 14.05
C GLN A 98 2.05 -43.63 15.40
N LYS A 99 1.88 -42.72 16.36
CA LYS A 99 2.43 -42.87 17.73
C LYS A 99 1.86 -44.11 18.43
N ALA A 100 0.55 -44.35 18.33
CA ALA A 100 -0.09 -45.53 18.90
C ALA A 100 0.45 -46.84 18.28
N LYS A 101 0.59 -46.88 16.94
CA LYS A 101 1.16 -48.03 16.22
C LYS A 101 2.61 -48.31 16.66
N LYS A 102 3.44 -47.27 16.79
CA LYS A 102 4.84 -47.41 17.27
C LYS A 102 4.91 -47.93 18.69
N LYS A 103 4.07 -47.42 19.60
CA LYS A 103 3.98 -47.91 20.99
C LYS A 103 3.59 -49.39 21.06
N HIS A 104 2.68 -49.84 20.20
CA HIS A 104 2.23 -51.22 20.19
C HIS A 104 3.25 -52.19 19.57
N ARG A 105 4.00 -51.76 18.54
CA ARG A 105 5.06 -52.57 17.90
C ARG A 105 6.34 -52.70 18.73
N GLY A 106 6.57 -51.80 19.67
CA GLY A 106 7.72 -51.83 20.60
C GLY A 106 7.44 -52.55 21.91
N LYS A 107 6.26 -53.17 22.05
CA LYS A 107 5.89 -54.11 23.10
C LYS A 107 5.98 -55.52 22.53
#